data_AF-A0A1Z1MNI1-F1
#
_entry.id   AF-A0A1Z1MNI1-F1
#
_cell.length_a   1.000
_cell.length_b   1.000
_cell.length_c   1.000
_cell.angle_alpha   90.00
_cell.angle_beta   90.00
_cell.angle_gamma   90.00
#
_symmetry.space_group_name_H-M   'P 1'
#
loop_
_entity.id
_entity.type
_entity.pdbx_description
1 polymer ?
#
loop_
_entity_poly.entity_id
_entity_poly.type
_entity_poly.pdbx_seq_one_letter_code
_entity_poly.pdbx_strand_id
1 'polypeptide(L)'
;MKNFIQPYNNDPFIGNLSTPISTSSLTKNLLSNLPAYRRGLSPLLKGLEIGMAHGYFLIGPFDKLGPLRNTDIALLSGFLSSVGLIIILTTCLSMYGNVAFDTNKEDTKDILQTSNGWSQFTAGFLVGAVGGSGFGYLLLANIPNLQNLGIS
;
A
#
# COMPACT_ATOMS: atom_id res chain seq x y z
N MET A 1 22.55 19.10 -28.86
CA MET A 1 22.25 18.92 -27.42
C MET A 1 21.06 17.99 -27.30
N LYS A 2 21.10 16.97 -26.43
CA LYS A 2 19.98 16.02 -26.27
C LYS A 2 18.94 16.67 -25.34
N ASN A 3 17.73 16.90 -25.83
CA ASN A 3 16.65 17.48 -25.03
C ASN A 3 16.08 16.40 -24.08
N PHE A 4 16.24 16.62 -22.78
CA PHE A 4 15.78 15.71 -21.73
C PHE A 4 14.29 15.87 -21.40
N ILE A 5 13.68 17.00 -21.80
CA ILE A 5 12.25 17.26 -21.67
C ILE A 5 11.65 17.20 -23.07
N GLN A 6 10.66 16.33 -23.24
CA GLN A 6 10.00 16.09 -24.52
C GLN A 6 8.48 16.05 -24.32
N PRO A 7 7.68 16.29 -25.37
CA PRO A 7 6.24 16.05 -25.34
C PRO A 7 5.94 14.62 -24.87
N TYR A 8 4.98 14.46 -23.96
CA TYR A 8 4.59 13.14 -23.50
C TYR A 8 3.99 12.33 -24.65
N ASN A 9 4.45 11.09 -24.84
CA ASN A 9 4.02 10.21 -25.93
C ASN A 9 4.16 10.81 -27.34
N ASN A 10 5.11 11.74 -27.55
CA ASN A 10 5.33 12.48 -28.80
C ASN A 10 4.15 13.37 -29.23
N ASP A 11 3.21 13.67 -28.33
CA ASP A 11 2.08 14.56 -28.60
C ASP A 11 2.16 15.82 -27.72
N PRO A 12 2.39 17.00 -28.30
CA PRO A 12 2.52 18.25 -27.56
C PRO A 12 1.20 18.84 -27.06
N PHE A 13 0.05 18.30 -27.48
CA PHE A 13 -1.27 18.77 -27.04
C PHE A 13 -1.78 18.05 -25.78
N ILE A 14 -1.09 16.97 -25.37
CA ILE A 14 -1.36 16.30 -24.10
C ILE A 14 -0.78 17.15 -22.96
N GLY A 15 -1.58 17.39 -21.92
CA GLY A 15 -1.17 18.12 -20.71
C GLY A 15 -0.19 17.36 -19.81
N ASN A 16 0.86 16.75 -20.36
CA ASN A 16 1.91 16.03 -19.64
C ASN A 16 3.26 16.16 -20.38
N LEU A 17 4.36 16.04 -19.64
CA LEU A 17 5.73 16.14 -20.16
C LEU A 17 6.52 14.86 -19.87
N SER A 18 7.26 14.41 -20.89
CA SER A 18 8.26 13.34 -20.77
C SER A 18 9.52 13.92 -20.16
N THR A 19 9.84 13.51 -18.94
CA THR A 19 11.00 13.97 -18.16
C THR A 19 11.78 12.77 -17.62
N PRO A 20 13.04 12.95 -17.19
CA PRO A 20 13.82 11.87 -16.57
C PRO A 20 13.15 11.26 -15.32
N ILE A 21 12.23 11.98 -14.68
CA ILE A 21 11.48 11.47 -13.52
C ILE A 21 10.22 10.74 -14.00
N SER A 22 9.45 11.34 -14.91
CA SER A 22 8.14 10.80 -15.33
C SER A 22 8.21 9.61 -16.28
N THR A 23 9.19 9.56 -17.19
CA THR A 23 9.22 8.60 -18.31
C THR A 23 10.54 7.85 -18.46
N SER A 24 11.47 7.98 -17.51
CA SER A 24 12.70 7.17 -17.53
C SER A 24 12.40 5.67 -17.47
N SER A 25 13.30 4.88 -18.04
CA SER A 25 13.22 3.42 -18.01
C SER A 25 13.16 2.88 -16.58
N LEU A 26 13.92 3.48 -15.66
CA LEU A 26 13.93 3.13 -14.24
C LEU A 26 12.56 3.38 -13.59
N THR A 27 12.04 4.61 -13.65
CA THR A 27 10.76 4.95 -13.00
C THR A 27 9.63 4.14 -13.59
N LYS A 28 9.58 4.02 -14.92
CA LYS A 28 8.53 3.26 -15.59
C LYS A 28 8.56 1.79 -15.19
N ASN A 29 9.73 1.17 -15.12
CA ASN A 29 9.87 -0.24 -14.74
C ASN A 29 9.56 -0.46 -13.25
N LEU A 30 9.99 0.45 -12.37
CA LEU A 30 9.67 0.38 -10.94
C LEU A 30 8.15 0.48 -10.72
N LEU A 31 7.52 1.52 -11.26
CA LEU A 31 6.08 1.75 -11.10
C LEU A 31 5.25 0.63 -11.74
N SER A 32 5.64 0.13 -12.93
CA SER A 32 4.89 -0.96 -13.58
C SER A 32 4.93 -2.29 -12.83
N ASN A 33 5.92 -2.48 -11.96
CA ASN A 33 6.06 -3.69 -11.16
C ASN A 33 5.51 -3.54 -9.73
N LEU A 34 5.09 -2.34 -9.32
CA LEU A 34 4.40 -2.14 -8.06
C LEU A 34 3.06 -2.90 -8.05
N PRO A 35 2.59 -3.37 -6.88
CA PRO A 35 1.41 -4.25 -6.80
C PRO A 35 0.16 -3.63 -7.44
N ALA A 36 -0.01 -2.31 -7.33
CA ALA A 36 -1.13 -1.60 -7.94
C ALA A 36 -1.18 -1.77 -9.47
N TYR A 37 -0.02 -1.68 -10.14
CA TYR A 37 0.10 -1.65 -11.61
C TYR A 37 0.63 -2.96 -12.21
N ARG A 38 1.08 -3.91 -11.38
CA ARG A 38 1.62 -5.20 -11.81
C ARG A 38 0.54 -5.95 -12.58
N ARG A 39 0.91 -6.40 -13.79
CA ARG A 39 0.02 -7.15 -14.68
C ARG A 39 -0.13 -8.60 -14.20
N GLY A 40 -1.30 -9.19 -14.40
CA GLY A 40 -1.57 -10.59 -14.07
C GLY A 40 -1.85 -10.88 -12.59
N LEU A 41 -1.97 -9.84 -11.75
CA LEU A 41 -2.40 -10.01 -10.36
C LEU A 41 -3.91 -9.84 -10.20
N SER A 42 -4.53 -10.71 -9.40
CA SER A 42 -5.91 -10.53 -8.96
C SER A 42 -6.04 -9.30 -8.04
N PRO A 43 -7.17 -8.58 -8.06
CA PRO A 43 -7.39 -7.43 -7.17
C PRO A 43 -7.17 -7.75 -5.69
N LEU A 44 -7.54 -8.96 -5.26
CA LEU A 44 -7.31 -9.46 -3.91
C LEU A 44 -5.81 -9.48 -3.55
N LEU A 45 -4.96 -10.04 -4.41
CA LEU A 45 -3.52 -10.13 -4.14
C LEU A 45 -2.86 -8.75 -4.15
N LYS A 46 -3.31 -7.86 -5.04
CA LYS A 46 -2.88 -6.45 -5.04
C LYS A 46 -3.19 -5.79 -3.70
N GLY A 47 -4.42 -5.95 -3.21
CA GLY A 47 -4.84 -5.45 -1.91
C GLY A 47 -4.02 -6.03 -0.77
N LEU A 48 -3.75 -7.33 -0.79
CA LEU A 48 -2.96 -8.04 0.22
C LEU A 48 -1.53 -7.52 0.32
N GLU A 49 -0.79 -7.44 -0.80
CA GLU A 49 0.62 -6.99 -0.81
C GLU A 49 0.73 -5.53 -0.35
N ILE A 50 -0.22 -4.68 -0.76
CA ILE A 50 -0.30 -3.28 -0.31
C ILE A 50 -0.66 -3.20 1.17
N GLY A 51 -1.64 -3.98 1.63
CA GLY A 51 -2.05 -4.05 3.02
C GLY A 51 -0.88 -4.45 3.91
N MET A 52 -0.17 -5.52 3.57
CA MET A 52 1.00 -6.00 4.32
C MET A 52 2.05 -4.91 4.51
N ALA A 53 2.40 -4.20 3.44
CA ALA A 53 3.37 -3.11 3.51
C ALA A 53 2.91 -1.96 4.41
N HIS A 54 1.65 -1.52 4.27
CA HIS A 54 1.12 -0.42 5.07
C HIS A 54 0.95 -0.81 6.54
N GLY A 55 0.42 -1.99 6.82
CA GLY A 55 0.26 -2.49 8.19
C GLY A 55 1.59 -2.61 8.92
N TYR A 56 2.61 -3.16 8.24
CA TYR A 56 3.96 -3.25 8.78
C TYR A 56 4.59 -1.88 9.06
N PHE A 57 4.37 -0.90 8.17
CA PHE A 57 4.89 0.45 8.33
C PHE A 57 4.20 1.23 9.47
N LEU A 58 2.88 1.14 9.57
CA LEU A 58 2.06 1.98 10.45
C LEU A 58 2.31 1.72 11.94
N ILE A 59 2.81 0.55 12.34
CA ILE A 59 3.12 0.28 13.74
C ILE A 59 4.22 1.19 14.29
N GLY A 60 5.21 1.57 13.47
CA GLY A 60 6.41 2.30 13.89
C GLY A 60 6.10 3.66 14.52
N PRO A 61 5.35 4.55 13.85
CA PRO A 61 4.95 5.84 14.41
C PRO A 61 4.15 5.71 15.71
N PHE A 62 3.21 4.76 15.80
CA PHE A 62 2.39 4.61 17.00
C PHE A 62 3.16 4.02 18.19
N ASP A 63 4.10 3.11 17.95
CA ASP A 63 4.98 2.56 18.99
C ASP A 63 5.96 3.61 19.52
N LYS A 64 6.70 4.28 18.62
CA LYS A 64 7.81 5.18 19.02
C LYS A 64 7.39 6.60 19.35
N LEU A 65 6.36 7.12 18.70
CA LEU A 65 5.91 8.52 18.86
C LEU A 65 4.54 8.62 19.54
N GLY A 66 3.95 7.49 19.93
CA GLY A 66 2.69 7.45 20.64
C GLY A 66 2.75 8.08 22.04
N PRO A 67 1.58 8.35 22.65
CA PRO A 67 1.48 8.92 23.99
C PRO A 67 2.02 7.96 25.07
N LEU A 68 1.88 6.66 24.85
CA LEU A 68 2.29 5.60 25.79
C LEU A 68 3.70 5.05 25.51
N ARG A 69 4.51 5.72 24.68
CA ARG A 69 5.85 5.26 24.25
C ARG A 69 6.84 4.96 25.38
N ASN A 70 6.67 5.57 26.55
CA ASN A 70 7.54 5.41 27.72
C ASN A 70 7.00 4.39 28.73
N THR A 71 6.03 3.57 28.34
CA THR A 71 5.39 2.57 29.22
C THR A 71 5.65 1.17 28.72
N ASP A 72 5.52 0.17 29.60
CA ASP A 72 5.72 -1.24 29.25
C ASP A 72 4.69 -1.76 28.22
N ILE A 73 3.59 -1.03 28.04
CA ILE A 73 2.52 -1.34 27.07
C ILE A 73 2.63 -0.55 25.76
N ALA A 74 3.75 0.15 25.52
CA ALA A 74 3.96 0.98 24.32
C ALA A 74 3.67 0.21 23.02
N LEU A 75 4.24 -0.98 22.89
CA LEU A 75 4.13 -1.80 21.68
C LEU A 75 2.69 -2.31 21.45
N LEU A 76 2.01 -2.72 22.53
CA LEU A 76 0.62 -3.19 22.47
C LEU A 76 -0.33 -2.04 22.11
N SER A 77 -0.15 -0.87 22.73
CA SER A 77 -0.91 0.34 22.39
C SER A 77 -0.67 0.78 20.96
N GLY A 78 0.59 0.70 20.49
CA GLY A 78 0.97 1.01 19.12
C GLY A 78 0.29 0.09 18.11
N PHE A 79 0.28 -1.21 18.38
CA PHE A 79 -0.42 -2.20 17.55
C PHE A 79 -1.93 -1.95 17.49
N LEU A 80 -2.60 -1.77 18.63
CA LEU A 80 -4.04 -1.49 18.67
C LEU A 80 -4.40 -0.20 17.91
N SER A 81 -3.58 0.85 18.06
CA SER A 81 -3.78 2.13 17.36
C SER A 81 -3.61 1.97 15.84
N SER A 82 -2.61 1.20 15.41
CA SER A 82 -2.41 0.85 14.00
C SER A 82 -3.61 0.09 13.43
N VAL A 83 -4.12 -0.92 14.14
CA VAL A 83 -5.32 -1.67 13.73
C VAL A 83 -6.55 -0.77 13.64
N GLY A 84 -6.74 0.14 14.61
CA GLY A 84 -7.81 1.13 14.55
C GLY A 84 -7.75 2.01 13.29
N LEU A 85 -6.55 2.49 12.93
CA LEU A 85 -6.35 3.26 11.70
C LEU A 85 -6.62 2.41 10.45
N ILE A 86 -6.19 1.14 10.42
CA ILE A 86 -6.43 0.22 9.31
C ILE A 86 -7.93 0.00 9.07
N ILE A 87 -8.74 -0.10 10.13
CA ILE A 87 -10.21 -0.23 10.02
C ILE A 87 -10.83 1.03 9.39
N ILE A 88 -10.37 2.21 9.81
CA ILE A 88 -10.83 3.49 9.24
C ILE A 88 -10.47 3.55 7.76
N LEU A 89 -9.21 3.26 7.41
CA LEU A 89 -8.74 3.24 6.02
C LEU A 89 -9.56 2.26 5.18
N THR A 90 -9.75 1.02 5.65
CA THR A 90 -10.57 0.01 4.95
C THR A 90 -11.97 0.52 4.69
N THR A 91 -12.58 1.21 5.67
CA THR A 91 -13.91 1.80 5.51
C THR A 91 -13.93 2.89 4.45
N CYS A 92 -12.92 3.78 4.43
CA CYS A 92 -12.77 4.80 3.39
C CYS A 92 -12.62 4.17 2.00
N LEU A 93 -11.83 3.09 1.88
CA LEU A 93 -11.70 2.35 0.62
C LEU A 93 -13.04 1.75 0.18
N SER A 94 -13.82 1.16 1.09
CA SER A 94 -15.14 0.61 0.77
C SER A 94 -16.12 1.69 0.32
N MET A 95 -16.13 2.85 0.99
CA MET A 95 -16.94 4.00 0.56
C MET A 95 -16.56 4.47 -0.84
N TYR A 96 -15.26 4.60 -1.13
CA TYR A 96 -14.78 4.96 -2.47
C TYR A 96 -15.24 3.95 -3.52
N GLY A 97 -15.12 2.65 -3.24
CA GLY A 97 -15.54 1.60 -4.17
C GLY A 97 -17.03 1.67 -4.53
N ASN A 98 -17.87 1.94 -3.53
CA ASN A 98 -19.32 2.05 -3.70
C ASN A 98 -19.75 3.28 -4.51
N VAL A 99 -19.02 4.40 -4.39
CA VAL A 99 -19.39 5.66 -5.06
C VAL A 99 -18.73 5.80 -6.43
N ALA A 100 -17.51 5.29 -6.60
CA ALA A 100 -16.73 5.49 -7.83
C ALA A 100 -17.08 4.48 -8.92
N PHE A 101 -17.46 3.24 -8.56
CA PHE A 101 -17.70 2.17 -9.53
C PHE A 101 -19.17 1.81 -9.60
N ASP A 102 -19.83 2.34 -10.63
CA ASP A 102 -21.21 2.03 -10.97
C ASP A 102 -21.28 0.67 -11.70
N THR A 103 -22.22 -0.19 -11.34
CA THR A 103 -22.35 -1.56 -11.90
C THR A 103 -22.68 -1.58 -13.38
N ASN A 104 -23.13 -0.45 -13.95
CA ASN A 104 -23.57 -0.33 -15.34
C ASN A 104 -22.48 0.11 -16.32
N LYS A 105 -21.23 0.29 -15.88
CA LYS A 105 -20.10 0.70 -16.74
C LYS A 105 -19.08 -0.43 -16.87
N GLU A 106 -19.39 -1.41 -17.71
CA GLU A 106 -18.52 -2.56 -18.00
C GLU A 106 -17.31 -2.23 -18.91
N ASP A 107 -17.09 -0.97 -19.28
CA ASP A 107 -16.04 -0.54 -20.22
C ASP A 107 -14.64 -0.29 -19.60
N THR A 108 -14.40 -0.70 -18.36
CA THR A 108 -13.10 -0.50 -17.70
C THR A 108 -12.09 -1.58 -18.09
N LYS A 109 -10.97 -1.17 -18.70
CA LYS A 109 -9.85 -2.03 -19.13
C LYS A 109 -9.10 -2.73 -17.98
N ASP A 110 -9.29 -2.32 -16.72
CA ASP A 110 -8.62 -2.89 -15.56
C ASP A 110 -9.61 -3.56 -14.61
N ILE A 111 -9.29 -4.79 -14.21
CA ILE A 111 -10.07 -5.64 -13.30
C ILE A 111 -10.26 -4.93 -11.95
N LEU A 112 -9.31 -4.08 -11.54
CA LEU A 112 -9.39 -3.30 -10.31
C LEU A 112 -10.48 -2.22 -10.33
N GLN A 113 -10.79 -1.65 -11.50
CA GLN A 113 -11.73 -0.53 -11.66
C GLN A 113 -13.19 -0.99 -11.78
N THR A 114 -13.54 -2.06 -11.09
CA THR A 114 -14.90 -2.61 -11.03
C THR A 114 -15.36 -2.68 -9.58
N SER A 115 -16.67 -2.61 -9.32
CA SER A 115 -17.20 -2.71 -7.95
C SER A 115 -16.76 -4.02 -7.26
N ASN A 116 -16.81 -5.15 -7.97
CA ASN A 116 -16.37 -6.44 -7.45
C ASN A 116 -14.84 -6.49 -7.23
N GLY A 117 -14.04 -6.02 -8.20
CA GLY A 117 -12.60 -5.99 -8.07
C GLY A 117 -12.12 -5.09 -6.92
N TRP A 118 -12.76 -3.93 -6.75
CA TRP A 118 -12.45 -3.05 -5.63
C TRP A 118 -12.86 -3.64 -4.28
N SER A 119 -14.00 -4.31 -4.20
CA SER A 119 -14.41 -5.05 -3.00
C SER A 119 -13.36 -6.10 -2.61
N GLN A 120 -12.90 -6.92 -3.56
CA GLN A 120 -11.81 -7.88 -3.34
C GLN A 120 -10.51 -7.21 -2.89
N PHE A 121 -10.17 -6.06 -3.48
CA PHE A 121 -9.02 -5.26 -3.08
C PHE A 121 -9.13 -4.80 -1.62
N THR A 122 -10.28 -4.27 -1.21
CA THR A 122 -10.51 -3.83 0.17
C THR A 122 -10.41 -4.97 1.18
N ALA A 123 -10.94 -6.16 0.84
CA ALA A 123 -10.83 -7.35 1.67
C ALA A 123 -9.36 -7.80 1.81
N GLY A 124 -8.60 -7.81 0.70
CA GLY A 124 -7.17 -8.11 0.71
C GLY A 124 -6.38 -7.11 1.54
N PHE A 125 -6.68 -5.82 1.42
CA PHE A 125 -6.03 -4.75 2.18
C PHE A 125 -6.22 -4.93 3.69
N LEU A 126 -7.45 -5.21 4.15
CA LEU A 126 -7.73 -5.39 5.57
C LEU A 126 -6.93 -6.57 6.15
N VAL A 127 -7.01 -7.75 5.52
CA VAL A 127 -6.31 -8.96 5.97
C VAL A 127 -4.81 -8.76 5.95
N GLY A 128 -4.29 -8.19 4.86
CA GLY A 128 -2.86 -7.90 4.69
C GLY A 128 -2.36 -6.90 5.72
N ALA A 129 -3.10 -5.83 5.99
CA ALA A 129 -2.69 -4.77 6.90
C ALA A 129 -2.72 -5.21 8.36
N VAL A 130 -3.75 -5.93 8.80
CA VAL A 130 -3.78 -6.51 10.15
C VAL A 130 -2.66 -7.53 10.31
N GLY A 131 -2.44 -8.39 9.31
CA GLY A 131 -1.35 -9.36 9.30
C GLY A 131 0.04 -8.71 9.33
N GLY A 132 0.26 -7.65 8.54
CA GLY A 132 1.52 -6.90 8.49
C GLY A 132 1.81 -6.15 9.79
N SER A 133 0.79 -5.53 10.39
CA SER A 133 0.90 -4.89 11.71
C SER A 133 1.19 -5.92 12.81
N GLY A 134 0.52 -7.08 12.77
CA GLY A 134 0.77 -8.18 13.71
C GLY A 134 2.17 -8.78 13.55
N PHE A 135 2.65 -8.92 12.32
CA PHE A 135 4.02 -9.37 12.05
C PHE A 135 5.06 -8.35 12.57
N GLY A 136 4.83 -7.05 12.34
CA GLY A 136 5.66 -5.99 12.91
C GLY A 136 5.69 -6.02 14.44
N TYR A 137 4.54 -6.23 15.08
CA TYR A 137 4.43 -6.39 16.53
C TYR A 137 5.27 -7.59 17.03
N LEU A 138 5.11 -8.75 16.40
CA LEU A 138 5.84 -9.97 16.79
C LEU A 138 7.36 -9.81 16.61
N LEU A 139 7.79 -9.18 15.52
CA LEU A 139 9.20 -8.89 15.30
C LEU A 139 9.75 -7.98 16.40
N LEU A 140 9.10 -6.83 16.65
CA LEU A 140 9.54 -5.87 17.67
C LEU A 140 9.54 -6.48 19.08
N ALA A 141 8.54 -7.29 19.41
CA ALA A 141 8.47 -8.00 20.69
C ALA A 141 9.60 -9.02 20.89
N ASN A 142 10.10 -9.61 19.80
CA ASN A 142 11.11 -10.67 19.84
C ASN A 142 12.50 -10.24 19.34
N ILE A 143 12.74 -8.94 19.13
CA ILE A 143 14.07 -8.44 18.74
C ILE A 143 15.21 -9.00 19.62
N PRO A 144 15.10 -9.01 20.97
CA PRO A 144 16.17 -9.53 21.81
C PRO A 144 16.45 -11.02 21.54
N ASN A 145 15.42 -11.82 21.31
CA ASN A 145 15.55 -13.24 20.97
C ASN A 145 16.19 -13.44 19.59
N LEU A 146 15.78 -12.63 18.61
CA LEU A 146 16.33 -12.64 17.25
C LEU A 146 17.82 -12.25 17.23
N GLN A 147 18.22 -11.26 18.03
CA GLN A 147 19.62 -10.86 18.17
C GLN A 147 20.47 -11.99 18.79
N ASN A 148 19.93 -12.69 19.78
CA ASN A 148 20.60 -13.82 20.42
C ASN A 148 20.72 -15.07 19.51
N LEU A 149 19.86 -15.21 18.49
CA LEU A 149 19.96 -16.27 17.48
C LEU A 149 21.03 -15.97 16.41
N GLY A 150 21.49 -14.73 16.29
CA GLY A 150 22.24 -14.25 15.12
C GLY A 150 23.71 -13.88 15.34
N ILE A 151 24.25 -13.96 16.55
CA ILE A 151 25.68 -13.65 16.81
C ILE A 151 26.24 -14.57 17.91
N SER A 152 26.81 -15.70 17.48
CA SER A 152 28.21 -16.03 17.80
C SER A 152 29.04 -15.82 16.54
#